data_AF-T1B9N0-F1
#
_entry.id   AF-T1B9N0-F1
#
_cell.length_a   1.000
_cell.length_b   1.000
_cell.length_c   1.000
_cell.angle_alpha   90.00
_cell.angle_beta   90.00
_cell.angle_gamma   90.00
#
_symmetry.space_group_name_H-M   'P 1'
#
loop_
_entity.id
_entity.type
_entity.pdbx_description
1 polymer ?
#
loop_
_entity_poly.entity_id
_entity_poly.type
_entity_poly.pdbx_seq_one_letter_code
_entity_poly.pdbx_strand_id
1 'polypeptide(L)'
;MDSQRLAREIGGLWDDEILGQLSEYIRIPNKSPMFDPDWVAHGYMDAAVALLERWARAKIALLPGATLDVARLPGRTPLICIEVPASAGAQARSDDCVLLYGHLDKQPEMTGWSAGLDPWQPVLRGDRLYGRGGADDGYALFGALAALLALRDQGLPHARCVILIEACEESGSYDLPYYVDHLAARIGQPSLVVCLDSGCGNYEQLWLTTSLRGMTGGILRVDVLSEGVHSGDASGVVPSSFRVLRQLLSRIEDERSGMISDPALNAEVPAERRAQAQAAAQALGAAV
;
A
#
# COMPACT_ATOMS: atom_id res chain seq x y z
N MET A 1 -12.64 -27.29 -4.31
CA MET A 1 -12.49 -26.23 -3.30
C MET A 1 -13.83 -26.07 -2.59
N ASP A 2 -13.85 -26.18 -1.27
CA ASP A 2 -15.04 -25.94 -0.46
C ASP A 2 -15.01 -24.49 0.04
N SER A 3 -15.78 -23.62 -0.63
CA SER A 3 -15.80 -22.19 -0.34
C SER A 3 -16.39 -21.85 1.04
N GLN A 4 -17.33 -22.64 1.55
CA GLN A 4 -17.90 -22.40 2.88
C GLN A 4 -16.90 -22.76 3.97
N ARG A 5 -16.14 -23.85 3.75
CA ARG A 5 -15.04 -24.22 4.64
C ARG A 5 -13.92 -23.17 4.62
N LEU A 6 -13.54 -22.66 3.44
CA LEU A 6 -12.56 -21.57 3.33
C LEU A 6 -12.99 -20.34 4.14
N ALA A 7 -14.24 -19.89 3.98
CA ALA A 7 -14.76 -18.73 4.69
C ALA A 7 -14.68 -18.91 6.22
N ARG A 8 -15.01 -20.10 6.74
CA ARG A 8 -14.91 -20.41 8.17
C ARG A 8 -13.46 -20.48 8.66
N GLU A 9 -12.58 -21.14 7.94
CA GLU A 9 -11.17 -21.30 8.33
C GLU A 9 -10.42 -19.97 8.30
N ILE A 10 -10.62 -19.18 7.24
CA ILE A 10 -10.05 -17.84 7.14
C ILE A 10 -10.64 -16.94 8.22
N GLY A 11 -11.96 -16.91 8.38
CA GLY A 11 -12.63 -16.12 9.43
C GLY A 11 -12.11 -16.43 10.83
N GLY A 12 -12.00 -17.72 11.18
CA GLY A 12 -11.43 -18.15 12.46
C GLY A 12 -9.98 -17.70 12.66
N LEU A 13 -9.12 -17.85 11.64
CA LEU A 13 -7.74 -17.37 11.72
C LEU A 13 -7.66 -15.84 11.91
N TRP A 14 -8.60 -15.10 11.30
CA TRP A 14 -8.69 -13.66 11.46
C TRP A 14 -9.09 -13.26 12.88
N ASP A 15 -10.14 -13.87 13.41
CA ASP A 15 -10.70 -13.57 14.73
C ASP A 15 -9.76 -14.03 15.85
N ASP A 16 -9.21 -15.24 15.74
CA ASP A 16 -8.45 -15.88 16.83
C ASP A 16 -7.00 -15.37 16.92
N GLU A 17 -6.42 -14.90 15.81
CA GLU A 17 -5.00 -14.56 15.75
C GLU A 17 -4.68 -13.22 15.07
N ILE A 18 -5.12 -13.04 13.82
CA ILE A 18 -4.65 -11.91 12.99
C ILE A 18 -5.10 -10.59 13.59
N LEU A 19 -6.33 -10.48 14.09
CA LEU A 19 -6.84 -9.24 14.66
C LEU A 19 -6.01 -8.77 15.86
N GLY A 20 -5.54 -9.71 16.69
CA GLY A 20 -4.63 -9.42 17.79
C GLY A 20 -3.27 -8.94 17.30
N GLN A 21 -2.66 -9.62 16.33
CA GLN A 21 -1.37 -9.21 15.75
C GLN A 21 -1.46 -7.85 15.05
N LEU A 22 -2.53 -7.61 14.29
CA LEU A 22 -2.75 -6.35 13.59
C LEU A 22 -2.96 -5.20 14.57
N SER A 23 -3.61 -5.45 15.72
CA SER A 23 -3.72 -4.49 16.80
C SER A 23 -2.36 -4.16 17.41
N GLU A 24 -1.51 -5.15 17.68
CA GLU A 24 -0.14 -4.91 18.15
C GLU A 24 0.70 -4.17 17.10
N TYR A 25 0.55 -4.49 15.82
CA TYR A 25 1.20 -3.78 14.73
C TYR A 25 0.77 -2.31 14.67
N ILE A 26 -0.53 -1.99 14.79
CA ILE A 26 -1.05 -0.62 14.81
C ILE A 26 -0.36 0.23 15.89
N ARG A 27 -0.06 -0.35 17.05
CA ARG A 27 0.61 0.36 18.16
C ARG A 27 2.03 0.82 17.87
N ILE A 28 2.68 0.26 16.84
CA ILE A 28 4.05 0.61 16.48
C ILE A 28 4.02 1.84 15.55
N PRO A 29 4.57 3.00 15.93
CA PRO A 29 4.54 4.21 15.11
C PRO A 29 5.66 4.21 14.05
N ASN A 30 5.75 3.16 13.24
CA ASN A 30 6.78 2.98 12.21
C ASN A 30 6.48 3.77 10.94
N LYS A 31 6.57 5.09 11.07
CA LYS A 31 6.43 6.03 9.95
C LYS A 31 7.46 5.73 8.86
N SER A 32 7.02 5.85 7.62
CA SER A 32 7.88 5.73 6.44
C SER A 32 8.98 6.81 6.42
N PRO A 33 10.15 6.58 5.79
CA PRO A 33 11.29 7.49 5.88
C PRO A 33 11.02 8.95 5.50
N MET A 34 10.11 9.21 4.56
CA MET A 34 9.71 10.58 4.20
C MET A 34 9.09 11.36 5.37
N PHE A 35 8.50 10.67 6.34
CA PHE A 35 7.84 11.25 7.51
C PHE A 35 8.66 11.10 8.80
N ASP A 36 9.73 10.31 8.76
CA ASP A 36 10.66 10.10 9.86
C ASP A 36 12.09 9.86 9.31
N PRO A 37 12.89 10.93 9.12
CA PRO A 37 14.27 10.80 8.62
C PRO A 37 15.18 9.99 9.56
N ASP A 38 14.84 9.93 10.85
CA ASP A 38 15.60 9.23 11.90
C ASP A 38 15.02 7.83 12.20
N TRP A 39 14.23 7.26 11.28
CA TRP A 39 13.53 5.98 11.44
C TRP A 39 14.43 4.83 11.92
N VAL A 40 15.71 4.82 11.51
CA VAL A 40 16.71 3.84 11.95
C VAL A 40 16.97 3.97 13.45
N ALA A 41 17.19 5.19 13.93
CA ALA A 41 17.49 5.47 15.33
C ALA A 41 16.27 5.23 16.22
N HIS A 42 15.07 5.53 15.71
CA HIS A 42 13.82 5.28 16.43
C HIS A 42 13.49 3.77 16.53
N GLY A 43 13.93 2.94 15.58
CA GLY A 43 13.81 1.48 15.65
C GLY A 43 12.38 0.93 15.49
N TYR A 44 11.38 1.78 15.24
CA TYR A 44 9.99 1.34 15.06
C TYR A 44 9.81 0.47 13.82
N MET A 45 10.51 0.77 12.73
CA MET A 45 10.48 -0.05 11.52
C MET A 45 10.96 -1.48 11.80
N ASP A 46 12.05 -1.62 12.55
CA ASP A 46 12.57 -2.93 12.95
C ASP A 46 11.62 -3.66 13.92
N ALA A 47 10.94 -2.91 14.81
CA ALA A 47 9.93 -3.49 15.70
C ALA A 47 8.72 -4.05 14.91
N ALA A 48 8.26 -3.33 13.88
CA ALA A 48 7.17 -3.77 13.00
C ALA A 48 7.57 -5.01 12.19
N VAL A 49 8.75 -5.00 11.57
CA VAL A 49 9.31 -6.17 10.87
C VAL A 49 9.41 -7.37 11.81
N ALA A 50 9.97 -7.19 13.01
CA ALA A 50 10.12 -8.27 13.96
C ALA A 50 8.77 -8.85 14.40
N LEU A 51 7.71 -8.02 14.49
CA LEU A 51 6.35 -8.49 14.80
C LEU A 51 5.80 -9.38 13.69
N LEU A 52 5.81 -8.87 12.45
CA LEU A 52 5.32 -9.60 11.29
C LEU A 52 6.13 -10.87 11.05
N GLU A 53 7.46 -10.79 11.15
CA GLU A 53 8.39 -11.92 11.00
C GLU A 53 8.09 -13.02 12.03
N ARG A 54 7.91 -12.69 13.32
CA ARG A 54 7.62 -13.70 14.35
C ARG A 54 6.35 -14.47 14.02
N TRP A 55 5.27 -13.77 13.66
CA TRP A 55 4.02 -14.43 13.31
C TRP A 55 4.17 -15.25 12.02
N ALA A 56 4.77 -14.68 10.98
CA ALA A 56 5.00 -15.35 9.70
C ALA A 56 5.84 -16.63 9.87
N ARG A 57 6.92 -16.60 10.67
CA ARG A 57 7.76 -17.79 10.95
C ARG A 57 6.96 -18.93 11.57
N ALA A 58 6.02 -18.63 12.47
CA ALA A 58 5.13 -19.64 13.04
C ALA A 58 4.18 -20.24 11.98
N LYS A 59 3.72 -19.44 11.02
CA LYS A 59 2.81 -19.88 9.95
C LYS A 59 3.50 -20.65 8.83
N ILE A 60 4.65 -20.20 8.36
CA ILE A 60 5.40 -20.90 7.32
C ILE A 60 5.93 -22.26 7.80
N ALA A 61 6.11 -22.47 9.11
CA ALA A 61 6.43 -23.78 9.67
C ALA A 61 5.37 -24.85 9.36
N LEU A 62 4.14 -24.42 9.04
CA LEU A 62 3.04 -25.27 8.64
C LEU A 62 2.95 -25.45 7.11
N LEU A 63 3.86 -24.84 6.34
CA LEU A 63 3.93 -24.90 4.87
C LEU A 63 5.25 -25.59 4.47
N PRO A 64 5.20 -26.84 3.97
CA PRO A 64 6.40 -27.61 3.70
C PRO A 64 7.38 -26.90 2.77
N GLY A 65 8.63 -26.75 3.22
CA GLY A 65 9.72 -26.13 2.44
C GLY A 65 9.63 -24.61 2.31
N ALA A 66 8.67 -23.96 2.98
CA ALA A 66 8.60 -22.50 2.98
C ALA A 66 9.80 -21.88 3.72
N THR A 67 10.29 -20.76 3.19
CA THR A 67 11.43 -20.00 3.74
C THR A 67 11.04 -18.54 3.94
N LEU A 68 11.67 -17.88 4.91
CA LEU A 68 11.49 -16.46 5.18
C LEU A 68 12.82 -15.83 5.55
N ASP A 69 13.14 -14.75 4.84
CA ASP A 69 14.30 -13.90 5.09
C ASP A 69 13.87 -12.43 5.15
N VAL A 70 14.52 -11.68 6.03
CA VAL A 70 14.43 -10.21 6.04
C VAL A 70 15.66 -9.69 5.32
N ALA A 71 15.49 -9.27 4.07
CA ALA A 71 16.54 -8.68 3.28
C ALA A 71 16.87 -7.28 3.81
N ARG A 72 18.16 -6.99 3.95
CA ARG A 72 18.68 -5.70 4.41
C ARG A 72 19.83 -5.27 3.53
N LEU A 73 19.61 -4.25 2.70
CA LEU A 73 20.65 -3.61 1.90
C LEU A 73 21.16 -2.35 2.63
N PRO A 74 22.47 -2.02 2.53
CA PRO A 74 23.01 -0.84 3.21
C PRO A 74 22.26 0.45 2.87
N GLY A 75 21.83 1.19 3.90
CA GLY A 75 21.15 2.47 3.75
C GLY A 75 19.69 2.39 3.29
N ARG A 76 19.05 1.21 3.35
CA ARG A 76 17.67 0.98 2.90
C ARG A 76 16.77 0.45 4.00
N THR A 77 15.47 0.65 3.86
CA THR A 77 14.47 0.02 4.72
C THR A 77 14.50 -1.50 4.54
N PRO A 78 14.14 -2.31 5.56
CA PRO A 78 14.11 -3.77 5.44
C PRO A 78 13.00 -4.26 4.51
N LEU A 79 13.17 -5.43 3.90
CA LEU A 79 12.13 -6.10 3.11
C LEU A 79 11.95 -7.55 3.58
N ILE A 80 10.72 -7.95 3.88
CA ILE A 80 10.39 -9.35 4.20
C ILE A 80 10.15 -10.09 2.88
N CYS A 81 10.88 -11.18 2.66
CA CYS A 81 10.72 -12.07 1.53
C CYS A 81 10.37 -13.47 2.03
N ILE A 82 9.19 -13.97 1.67
CA ILE A 82 8.74 -15.33 1.95
C ILE A 82 8.65 -16.09 0.64
N GLU A 83 9.21 -17.29 0.59
CA GLU A 83 9.05 -18.19 -0.54
C GLU A 83 8.36 -19.46 -0.08
N VAL A 84 7.26 -19.80 -0.74
CA VAL A 84 6.50 -21.04 -0.51
C VAL A 84 6.60 -21.88 -1.77
N PRO A 85 7.23 -23.07 -1.72
CA PRO A 85 7.30 -23.98 -2.85
C PRO A 85 5.92 -24.36 -3.38
N ALA A 86 5.86 -24.77 -4.64
CA ALA A 86 4.64 -25.35 -5.19
C ALA A 86 4.26 -26.61 -4.40
N SER A 87 2.97 -26.77 -4.10
CA SER A 87 2.48 -27.96 -3.41
C SER A 87 2.54 -29.19 -4.33
N ALA A 88 2.49 -30.40 -3.75
CA ALA A 88 2.35 -31.63 -4.53
C ALA A 88 1.16 -31.56 -5.49
N GLY A 89 1.39 -31.94 -6.76
CA GLY A 89 0.35 -31.94 -7.80
C GLY A 89 0.18 -30.61 -8.57
N ALA A 90 0.90 -29.54 -8.19
CA ALA A 90 0.95 -28.34 -9.01
C ALA A 90 1.80 -28.56 -10.27
N GLN A 91 1.28 -28.18 -11.43
CA GLN A 91 2.00 -28.18 -12.71
C GLN A 91 2.43 -26.74 -13.01
N ALA A 92 3.72 -26.44 -12.86
CA ALA A 92 4.30 -25.16 -13.25
C ALA A 92 5.78 -25.34 -13.60
N ARG A 93 6.33 -24.38 -14.36
CA ARG A 93 7.78 -24.28 -14.51
C ARG A 93 8.43 -23.96 -13.17
N SER A 94 9.67 -24.36 -12.98
CA SER A 94 10.40 -24.12 -11.73
C SER A 94 10.64 -22.63 -11.43
N ASP A 95 10.67 -21.79 -12.46
CA ASP A 95 10.91 -20.35 -12.36
C ASP A 95 9.62 -19.50 -12.39
N ASP A 96 8.45 -20.13 -12.52
CA ASP A 96 7.15 -19.47 -12.46
C ASP A 96 6.67 -19.36 -11.00
N CYS A 97 5.92 -18.30 -10.68
CA CYS A 97 5.29 -18.13 -9.38
C CYS A 97 4.07 -17.20 -9.42
N VAL A 98 3.33 -17.20 -8.31
CA VAL A 98 2.44 -16.10 -7.94
C VAL A 98 3.21 -15.18 -7.00
N LEU A 99 3.39 -13.91 -7.37
CA LEU A 99 3.99 -12.89 -6.52
C LEU A 99 2.88 -12.18 -5.73
N LEU A 100 2.95 -12.21 -4.40
CA LEU A 100 2.07 -11.46 -3.51
C LEU A 100 2.84 -10.27 -2.93
N TYR A 101 2.26 -9.08 -3.00
CA TYR A 101 2.89 -7.83 -2.59
C TYR A 101 2.02 -7.04 -1.63
N GLY A 102 2.69 -6.36 -0.68
CA GLY A 102 2.13 -5.35 0.20
C GLY A 102 3.25 -4.57 0.90
N HIS A 103 2.91 -3.72 1.87
CA HIS A 103 3.88 -2.93 2.63
C HIS A 103 3.57 -2.89 4.15
N LEU A 104 4.52 -2.43 4.94
CA LEU A 104 4.37 -2.32 6.40
C LEU A 104 4.77 -0.96 6.96
N ASP A 105 5.30 -0.05 6.16
CA ASP A 105 5.53 1.32 6.60
C ASP A 105 4.20 2.10 6.64
N LYS A 106 4.21 3.26 7.28
CA LYS A 106 2.96 4.00 7.55
C LYS A 106 3.07 5.47 7.19
N GLN A 107 1.99 6.02 6.65
CA GLN A 107 1.69 7.45 6.75
C GLN A 107 1.78 7.96 8.21
N PRO A 108 2.02 9.27 8.41
CA PRO A 108 2.04 9.87 9.74
C PRO A 108 0.63 9.93 10.35
N GLU A 109 0.57 10.53 11.53
CA GLU A 109 -0.60 10.64 12.38
C GLU A 109 -1.79 11.28 11.65
N MET A 110 -1.55 12.32 10.85
CA MET A 110 -2.58 13.24 10.33
C MET A 110 -3.41 13.90 11.45
N THR A 111 -4.27 14.86 11.09
CA THR A 111 -5.18 15.53 12.05
C THR A 111 -6.63 15.11 11.80
N GLY A 112 -7.51 15.28 12.79
CA GLY A 112 -8.96 15.02 12.63
C GLY A 112 -9.47 13.68 13.16
N TRP A 113 -8.69 12.98 13.98
CA TRP A 113 -9.15 11.75 14.64
C TRP A 113 -10.36 12.01 15.53
N SER A 114 -11.38 11.14 15.42
CA SER A 114 -12.59 11.22 16.24
C SER A 114 -12.31 10.92 17.70
N ALA A 115 -13.15 11.43 18.61
CA ALA A 115 -13.01 11.19 20.04
C ALA A 115 -12.86 9.68 20.37
N GLY A 116 -11.83 9.36 21.15
CA GLY A 116 -11.49 7.99 21.56
C GLY A 116 -10.87 7.12 20.45
N LEU A 117 -10.41 7.72 19.34
CA LEU A 117 -9.55 7.09 18.34
C LEU A 117 -8.23 7.85 18.27
N ASP A 118 -7.13 7.12 18.06
CA ASP A 118 -5.79 7.67 17.91
C ASP A 118 -5.02 6.82 16.87
N PRO A 119 -4.13 7.40 16.06
CA PRO A 119 -3.39 6.66 15.03
C PRO A 119 -2.67 5.43 15.57
N TRP A 120 -2.12 5.50 16.78
CA TRP A 120 -1.30 4.43 17.36
C TRP A 120 -2.07 3.62 18.42
N GLN A 121 -3.39 3.82 18.52
CA GLN A 121 -4.26 3.08 19.44
C GLN A 121 -5.26 2.23 18.66
N PRO A 122 -5.09 0.89 18.60
CA PRO A 122 -6.06 0.03 17.94
C PRO A 122 -7.38 0.05 18.71
N VAL A 123 -8.48 0.30 18.00
CA VAL A 123 -9.81 0.34 18.58
C VAL A 123 -10.78 -0.39 17.66
N LEU A 124 -11.34 -1.51 18.14
CA LEU A 124 -12.43 -2.20 17.46
C LEU A 124 -13.77 -1.54 17.83
N ARG A 125 -14.50 -0.99 16.85
CA ARG A 125 -15.88 -0.50 17.03
C ARG A 125 -16.78 -1.15 15.99
N GLY A 126 -17.72 -1.98 16.47
CA GLY A 126 -18.52 -2.81 15.58
C GLY A 126 -17.64 -3.81 14.85
N ASP A 127 -17.71 -3.79 13.52
CA ASP A 127 -16.97 -4.64 12.59
C ASP A 127 -15.68 -3.98 12.05
N ARG A 128 -15.29 -2.81 12.59
CA ARG A 128 -14.14 -2.04 12.09
C ARG A 128 -13.04 -1.90 13.13
N LEU A 129 -11.83 -2.29 12.75
CA LEU A 129 -10.60 -2.00 13.49
C LEU A 129 -10.04 -0.65 13.04
N TYR A 130 -10.03 0.32 13.95
CA TYR A 130 -9.48 1.65 13.72
C TYR A 130 -8.03 1.73 14.22
N GLY A 131 -7.19 2.41 13.46
CA GLY A 131 -5.77 2.66 13.76
C GLY A 131 -4.95 2.81 12.48
N ARG A 132 -3.88 3.60 12.51
CA ARG A 132 -2.99 3.81 11.37
C ARG A 132 -2.23 2.52 11.03
N GLY A 133 -2.18 2.19 9.75
CA GLY A 133 -1.45 1.03 9.25
C GLY A 133 -2.32 -0.23 9.13
N GLY A 134 -3.45 -0.32 9.82
CA GLY A 134 -4.22 -1.58 9.88
C GLY A 134 -4.71 -2.03 8.50
N ALA A 135 -5.39 -1.15 7.78
CA ALA A 135 -5.94 -1.41 6.44
C ALA A 135 -4.99 -1.02 5.29
N ASP A 136 -3.94 -0.27 5.58
CA ASP A 136 -2.99 0.28 4.61
C ASP A 136 -1.61 0.31 5.27
N ASP A 137 -0.79 -0.73 5.13
CA ASP A 137 -1.11 -2.03 4.49
C ASP A 137 -0.73 -3.24 5.38
N GLY A 138 -0.80 -3.05 6.69
CA GLY A 138 -0.37 -4.05 7.68
C GLY A 138 -1.08 -5.40 7.56
N TYR A 139 -2.23 -5.46 6.91
CA TYR A 139 -3.00 -6.69 6.73
C TYR A 139 -2.48 -7.61 5.61
N ALA A 140 -1.71 -7.09 4.64
CA ALA A 140 -1.33 -7.83 3.44
C ALA A 140 -0.56 -9.12 3.73
N LEU A 141 0.45 -9.08 4.61
CA LEU A 141 1.21 -10.28 4.99
C LEU A 141 0.31 -11.36 5.61
N PHE A 142 -0.61 -10.95 6.49
CA PHE A 142 -1.53 -11.86 7.16
C PHE A 142 -2.52 -12.48 6.17
N GLY A 143 -3.09 -11.67 5.27
CA GLY A 143 -4.00 -12.12 4.22
C GLY A 143 -3.34 -13.10 3.25
N ALA A 144 -2.12 -12.79 2.79
CA ALA A 144 -1.34 -13.64 1.89
C ALA A 144 -1.06 -15.03 2.50
N LEU A 145 -0.59 -15.07 3.74
CA LEU A 145 -0.33 -16.34 4.43
C LEU A 145 -1.63 -17.08 4.78
N ALA A 146 -2.69 -16.39 5.20
CA ALA A 146 -3.99 -17.01 5.47
C ALA A 146 -4.54 -17.76 4.25
N ALA A 147 -4.43 -17.16 3.05
CA ALA A 147 -4.84 -17.81 1.81
C ALA A 147 -4.09 -19.11 1.54
N LEU A 148 -2.76 -19.13 1.72
CA LEU A 148 -1.94 -20.33 1.52
C LEU A 148 -2.22 -21.42 2.55
N LEU A 149 -2.39 -21.05 3.82
CA LEU A 149 -2.76 -21.97 4.89
C LEU A 149 -4.12 -22.64 4.60
N ALA A 150 -5.10 -21.87 4.12
CA ALA A 150 -6.43 -22.39 3.80
C ALA A 150 -6.41 -23.36 2.60
N LEU A 151 -5.58 -23.11 1.58
CA LEU A 151 -5.38 -24.07 0.49
C LEU A 151 -4.76 -25.38 0.99
N ARG A 152 -3.73 -25.29 1.86
CA ARG A 152 -3.13 -26.47 2.49
C ARG A 152 -4.14 -27.26 3.31
N ASP A 153 -4.96 -26.62 4.13
CA ASP A 153 -5.91 -27.31 5.02
C ASP A 153 -6.99 -28.07 4.27
N GLN A 154 -7.28 -27.67 3.03
CA GLN A 154 -8.16 -28.40 2.12
C GLN A 154 -7.43 -29.41 1.22
N GLY A 155 -6.10 -29.50 1.30
CA GLY A 155 -5.29 -30.33 0.42
C GLY A 155 -5.36 -29.89 -1.04
N LEU A 156 -5.59 -28.60 -1.29
CA LEU A 156 -5.69 -28.05 -2.64
C LEU A 156 -4.30 -27.68 -3.16
N PRO A 157 -4.01 -27.97 -4.45
CA PRO A 157 -2.72 -27.61 -5.01
C PRO A 157 -2.62 -26.09 -5.22
N HIS A 158 -1.45 -25.54 -4.97
CA HIS A 158 -1.10 -24.15 -5.26
C HIS A 158 0.26 -24.07 -5.96
N ALA A 159 0.41 -23.03 -6.80
CA ALA A 159 1.68 -22.72 -7.44
C ALA A 159 2.73 -22.30 -6.39
N ARG A 160 3.99 -22.21 -6.82
CA ARG A 160 5.03 -21.56 -6.04
C ARG A 160 4.61 -20.11 -5.78
N CYS A 161 4.78 -19.63 -4.56
CA CYS A 161 4.42 -18.28 -4.17
C CYS A 161 5.63 -17.55 -3.60
N VAL A 162 5.81 -16.29 -4.01
CA VAL A 162 6.78 -15.37 -3.42
C VAL A 162 5.99 -14.22 -2.80
N ILE A 163 6.20 -13.92 -1.53
CA ILE A 163 5.56 -12.81 -0.83
C ILE A 163 6.64 -11.77 -0.54
N LEU A 164 6.43 -10.53 -1.00
CA LEU A 164 7.30 -9.39 -0.70
C LEU A 164 6.51 -8.37 0.11
N ILE A 165 7.01 -8.03 1.30
CA ILE A 165 6.48 -6.94 2.12
C ILE A 165 7.59 -5.92 2.30
N GLU A 166 7.44 -4.79 1.62
CA GLU A 166 8.41 -3.70 1.71
C GLU A 166 8.09 -2.74 2.86
N ALA A 167 8.96 -1.75 3.06
CA ALA A 167 8.86 -0.78 4.14
C ALA A 167 9.22 0.65 3.66
N CYS A 168 8.97 0.96 2.39
CA CYS A 168 9.25 2.26 1.77
C CYS A 168 8.11 2.74 0.84
N GLU A 169 6.95 2.07 0.82
CA GLU A 169 5.88 2.34 -0.15
C GLU A 169 5.36 3.77 0.00
N GLU A 170 5.10 4.18 1.24
CA GLU A 170 4.52 5.47 1.58
C GLU A 170 5.51 6.64 1.37
N SER A 171 6.76 6.31 1.03
CA SER A 171 7.83 7.21 0.60
C SER A 171 8.14 7.10 -0.91
N GLY A 172 7.29 6.43 -1.67
CA GLY A 172 7.40 6.25 -3.12
C GLY A 172 8.25 5.05 -3.55
N SER A 173 8.41 4.04 -2.69
CA SER A 173 9.12 2.78 -2.97
C SER A 173 10.53 2.96 -3.54
N TYR A 174 11.26 4.01 -3.16
CA TYR A 174 12.57 4.28 -3.78
C TYR A 174 13.63 3.21 -3.47
N ASP A 175 13.42 2.40 -2.42
CA ASP A 175 14.28 1.27 -2.05
C ASP A 175 13.92 -0.02 -2.77
N LEU A 176 12.66 -0.19 -3.21
CA LEU A 176 12.15 -1.43 -3.78
C LEU A 176 12.90 -1.89 -5.04
N PRO A 177 13.26 -1.03 -6.02
CA PRO A 177 14.00 -1.47 -7.20
C PRO A 177 15.30 -2.21 -6.87
N TYR A 178 16.01 -1.79 -5.82
CA TYR A 178 17.25 -2.43 -5.39
C TYR A 178 17.02 -3.82 -4.80
N TYR A 179 15.91 -4.03 -4.09
CA TYR A 179 15.54 -5.34 -3.59
C TYR A 179 15.03 -6.26 -4.69
N VAL A 180 14.26 -5.74 -5.65
CA VAL A 180 13.81 -6.51 -6.81
C VAL A 180 15.02 -7.01 -7.61
N ASP A 181 16.02 -6.15 -7.85
CA ASP A 181 17.27 -6.56 -8.50
C ASP A 181 18.04 -7.59 -7.67
N HIS A 182 18.17 -7.37 -6.36
CA HIS A 182 18.87 -8.28 -5.44
C HIS A 182 18.19 -9.65 -5.36
N LEU A 183 16.86 -9.69 -5.42
CA LEU A 183 16.05 -10.90 -5.28
C LEU A 183 15.57 -11.46 -6.64
N ALA A 184 15.98 -10.88 -7.77
CA ALA A 184 15.43 -11.21 -9.10
C ALA A 184 15.44 -12.72 -9.40
N ALA A 185 16.57 -13.40 -9.11
CA ALA A 185 16.69 -14.85 -9.30
C ALA A 185 15.76 -15.65 -8.37
N ARG A 186 15.52 -15.15 -7.15
CA ARG A 186 14.58 -15.74 -6.19
C ARG A 186 13.14 -15.40 -6.52
N ILE A 187 12.82 -14.26 -7.12
CA ILE A 187 11.45 -13.95 -7.56
C ILE A 187 11.11 -14.86 -8.77
N GLY A 188 11.99 -14.91 -9.77
CA GLY A 188 11.75 -15.64 -11.01
C GLY A 188 10.88 -14.84 -11.98
N GLN A 189 9.94 -15.52 -12.65
CA GLN A 189 9.03 -14.94 -13.64
C GLN A 189 7.58 -15.13 -13.19
N PRO A 190 7.01 -14.19 -12.42
CA PRO A 190 5.65 -14.33 -11.94
C PRO A 190 4.64 -14.34 -13.10
N SER A 191 3.79 -15.36 -13.17
CA SER A 191 2.64 -15.40 -14.09
C SER A 191 1.43 -14.63 -13.57
N LEU A 192 1.38 -14.40 -12.25
CA LEU A 192 0.36 -13.61 -11.57
C LEU A 192 0.99 -12.77 -10.47
N VAL A 193 0.59 -11.50 -10.39
CA VAL A 193 0.91 -10.61 -9.28
C VAL A 193 -0.39 -10.27 -8.54
N VAL A 194 -0.40 -10.47 -7.23
CA VAL A 194 -1.50 -10.12 -6.33
C VAL A 194 -1.00 -9.02 -5.41
N CYS A 195 -1.56 -7.83 -5.53
CA CYS A 195 -1.30 -6.71 -4.64
C CYS A 195 -2.49 -6.56 -3.68
N LEU A 196 -2.23 -6.58 -2.38
CA LEU A 196 -3.27 -6.37 -1.35
C LEU A 196 -3.26 -4.92 -0.85
N ASP A 197 -3.05 -3.95 -1.73
CA ASP A 197 -2.88 -2.54 -1.34
C ASP A 197 -3.65 -1.62 -2.31
N SER A 198 -4.98 -1.77 -2.32
CA SER A 198 -5.82 -0.98 -3.22
C SER A 198 -7.20 -0.70 -2.62
N GLY A 199 -7.90 0.24 -3.25
CA GLY A 199 -9.22 0.66 -2.80
C GLY A 199 -10.33 -0.32 -3.18
N CYS A 200 -11.40 -0.29 -2.38
CA CYS A 200 -12.71 -0.81 -2.77
C CYS A 200 -13.70 0.37 -2.85
N GLY A 201 -14.63 0.31 -3.80
CA GLY A 201 -15.66 1.34 -3.91
C GLY A 201 -16.76 1.20 -2.85
N ASN A 202 -17.02 -0.03 -2.41
CA ASN A 202 -17.97 -0.40 -1.37
C ASN A 202 -17.54 -1.73 -0.71
N TYR A 203 -18.28 -2.23 0.29
CA TYR A 203 -17.90 -3.43 1.07
C TYR A 203 -18.75 -4.67 0.73
N GLU A 204 -19.61 -4.60 -0.29
CA GLU A 204 -20.59 -5.63 -0.62
C GLU A 204 -20.12 -6.59 -1.75
N GLN A 205 -19.02 -6.26 -2.42
CA GLN A 205 -18.50 -7.03 -3.56
C GLN A 205 -16.97 -6.94 -3.67
N LEU A 206 -16.37 -7.87 -4.42
CA LEU A 206 -14.95 -7.81 -4.77
C LEU A 206 -14.71 -6.68 -5.79
N TRP A 207 -13.71 -5.85 -5.50
CA TRP A 207 -13.23 -4.82 -6.41
C TRP A 207 -11.91 -5.25 -7.03
N LEU A 208 -11.82 -5.14 -8.36
CA LEU A 208 -10.60 -5.40 -9.12
C LEU A 208 -10.07 -4.10 -9.69
N THR A 209 -8.94 -3.63 -9.18
CA THR A 209 -8.27 -2.44 -9.68
C THR A 209 -7.69 -2.70 -11.07
N THR A 210 -8.18 -1.96 -12.07
CA THR A 210 -7.78 -2.15 -13.47
C THR A 210 -6.67 -1.23 -13.95
N SER A 211 -6.33 -0.22 -13.14
CA SER A 211 -5.31 0.79 -13.40
C SER A 211 -5.05 1.63 -12.16
N LEU A 212 -3.82 2.08 -11.98
CA LEU A 212 -3.43 3.11 -11.01
C LEU A 212 -2.99 4.36 -11.79
N ARG A 213 -3.20 5.55 -11.23
CA ARG A 213 -2.63 6.78 -11.79
C ARG A 213 -1.16 6.88 -11.38
N GLY A 214 -0.33 7.42 -12.26
CA GLY A 214 0.97 7.94 -11.86
C GLY A 214 0.81 9.24 -11.07
N MET A 215 1.88 9.65 -10.40
CA MET A 215 1.95 10.92 -9.68
C MET A 215 3.30 11.59 -9.95
N THR A 216 3.26 12.90 -10.14
CA THR A 216 4.45 13.76 -10.15
C THR A 216 4.14 14.99 -9.30
N GLY A 217 5.12 15.40 -8.51
CA GLY A 217 5.00 16.53 -7.59
C GLY A 217 6.20 17.45 -7.70
N GLY A 218 6.01 18.72 -7.37
CA GLY A 218 7.07 19.72 -7.40
C GLY A 218 6.71 20.98 -6.63
N ILE A 219 7.71 21.81 -6.38
CA ILE A 219 7.55 23.08 -5.67
C ILE A 219 7.54 24.21 -6.69
N LEU A 220 6.38 24.86 -6.86
CA LEU A 220 6.27 26.11 -7.60
C LEU A 220 6.56 27.29 -6.67
N ARG A 221 7.69 27.97 -6.90
CA ARG A 221 8.08 29.18 -6.15
C ARG A 221 8.00 30.40 -7.05
N VAL A 222 7.36 31.46 -6.55
CA VAL A 222 7.24 32.75 -7.23
C VAL A 222 7.75 33.86 -6.31
N ASP A 223 8.92 34.41 -6.65
CA ASP A 223 9.49 35.57 -5.98
C ASP A 223 9.36 36.81 -6.85
N VAL A 224 8.97 37.93 -6.24
CA VAL A 224 8.81 39.24 -6.92
C VAL A 224 9.72 40.31 -6.31
N LEU A 225 10.20 40.08 -5.09
CA LEU A 225 11.10 40.92 -4.31
C LEU A 225 12.03 40.01 -3.50
N SER A 226 13.15 40.55 -3.03
CA SER A 226 14.08 39.85 -2.14
C SER A 226 13.66 39.88 -0.67
N GLU A 227 12.72 40.74 -0.30
CA GLU A 227 12.24 40.92 1.08
C GLU A 227 10.77 41.38 1.12
N GLY A 228 10.16 41.28 2.30
CA GLY A 228 8.81 41.79 2.53
C GLY A 228 8.78 43.32 2.60
N VAL A 229 7.87 43.95 1.87
CA VAL A 229 7.70 45.42 1.83
C VAL A 229 6.29 45.79 2.29
N HIS A 230 6.16 46.96 2.93
CA HIS A 230 4.87 47.47 3.39
C HIS A 230 3.90 47.62 2.21
N SER A 231 2.69 47.05 2.34
CA SER A 231 1.76 46.95 1.21
C SER A 231 1.24 48.31 0.73
N GLY A 232 1.18 49.32 1.60
CA GLY A 232 0.82 50.69 1.22
C GLY A 232 1.80 51.33 0.23
N ASP A 233 3.08 50.96 0.28
CA ASP A 233 4.13 51.54 -0.58
C ASP A 233 4.27 50.77 -1.90
N ALA A 234 4.10 49.45 -1.85
CA ALA A 234 4.35 48.56 -2.98
C ALA A 234 3.12 48.28 -3.85
N SER A 235 1.91 48.34 -3.29
CA SER A 235 0.69 47.92 -4.00
C SER A 235 0.38 48.83 -5.17
N GLY A 236 0.14 48.22 -6.35
CA GLY A 236 -0.11 48.93 -7.60
C GLY A 236 1.14 49.15 -8.45
N VAL A 237 2.34 49.01 -7.90
CA VAL A 237 3.62 49.08 -8.63
C VAL A 237 4.27 47.70 -8.70
N VAL A 238 4.44 47.04 -7.55
CA VAL A 238 5.05 45.71 -7.47
C VAL A 238 3.98 44.64 -7.73
N PRO A 239 4.24 43.64 -8.60
CA PRO A 239 3.30 42.54 -8.79
C PRO A 239 3.18 41.69 -7.52
N SER A 240 1.96 41.31 -7.17
CA SER A 240 1.74 40.32 -6.10
C SER A 240 2.21 38.94 -6.57
N SER A 241 3.11 38.31 -5.81
CA SER A 241 3.57 36.93 -6.06
C SER A 241 2.40 35.95 -6.13
N PHE A 242 1.39 36.11 -5.28
CA PHE A 242 0.19 35.27 -5.29
C PHE A 242 -0.62 35.42 -6.58
N ARG A 243 -0.78 36.65 -7.09
CA ARG A 243 -1.46 36.88 -8.37
C ARG A 243 -0.71 36.25 -9.54
N VAL A 244 0.61 36.35 -9.56
CA VAL A 244 1.46 35.70 -10.56
C VAL A 244 1.37 34.18 -10.45
N LEU A 245 1.43 33.63 -9.23
CA LEU A 245 1.28 32.20 -8.98
C LEU A 245 -0.05 31.67 -9.52
N ARG A 246 -1.18 32.34 -9.24
CA ARG A 246 -2.47 31.96 -9.83
C ARG A 246 -2.43 32.00 -11.36
N GLN A 247 -1.87 33.05 -11.95
CA GLN A 247 -1.75 33.15 -13.40
C GLN A 247 -0.91 32.03 -14.02
N LEU A 248 0.12 31.55 -13.33
CA LEU A 248 0.93 30.41 -13.77
C LEU A 248 0.14 29.10 -13.68
N LEU A 249 -0.61 28.89 -12.59
CA LEU A 249 -1.49 27.72 -12.44
C LEU A 249 -2.58 27.70 -13.52
N SER A 250 -3.18 28.85 -13.85
CA SER A 250 -4.18 28.96 -14.91
C SER A 250 -3.64 28.63 -16.32
N ARG A 251 -2.33 28.46 -16.51
CA ARG A 251 -1.76 28.00 -17.79
C ARG A 251 -1.79 26.48 -17.93
N ILE A 252 -1.82 25.76 -16.81
CA ILE A 252 -1.79 24.29 -16.79
C ILE A 252 -3.17 23.70 -16.47
N GLU A 253 -4.01 24.43 -15.76
CA GLU A 253 -5.34 24.00 -15.35
C GLU A 253 -6.37 25.11 -15.59
N ASP A 254 -7.52 24.75 -16.16
CA ASP A 254 -8.65 25.66 -16.24
C ASP A 254 -9.32 25.81 -14.87
N GLU A 255 -9.30 27.04 -14.32
CA GLU A 255 -9.77 27.33 -12.95
C GLU A 255 -11.28 27.12 -12.72
N ARG A 256 -12.07 26.91 -13.79
CA ARG A 256 -13.53 26.71 -13.69
C ARG A 256 -13.91 25.25 -13.70
N SER A 257 -13.22 24.44 -14.50
CA SER A 257 -13.52 23.03 -14.73
C SER A 257 -12.53 22.07 -14.07
N GLY A 258 -11.35 22.53 -13.69
CA GLY A 258 -10.23 21.69 -13.23
C GLY A 258 -9.58 20.87 -14.35
N MET A 259 -9.90 21.17 -15.62
CA MET A 259 -9.33 20.44 -16.75
C MET A 259 -7.89 20.87 -16.99
N ILE A 260 -6.99 19.88 -17.06
CA ILE A 260 -5.60 20.12 -17.44
C ILE A 260 -5.52 20.52 -18.91
N SER A 261 -4.95 21.70 -19.16
CA SER A 261 -4.97 22.39 -20.46
C SER A 261 -4.01 21.80 -21.49
N ASP A 262 -2.91 21.17 -21.04
CA ASP A 262 -1.90 20.61 -21.94
C ASP A 262 -2.27 19.18 -22.39
N PRO A 263 -2.48 18.93 -23.70
CA PRO A 263 -2.74 17.58 -24.21
C PRO A 263 -1.64 16.57 -23.89
N ALA A 264 -0.39 17.01 -23.70
CA ALA A 264 0.72 16.14 -23.33
C ALA A 264 0.58 15.54 -21.92
N LEU A 265 -0.26 16.15 -21.08
CA LEU A 265 -0.60 15.67 -19.74
C LEU A 265 -1.89 14.83 -19.71
N ASN A 266 -2.46 14.55 -20.88
CA ASN A 266 -3.66 13.74 -21.03
C ASN A 266 -3.32 12.43 -21.76
N ALA A 267 -3.96 11.34 -21.36
CA ALA A 267 -3.87 10.05 -22.04
C ALA A 267 -5.23 9.67 -22.63
N GLU A 268 -5.22 8.97 -23.76
CA GLU A 268 -6.45 8.39 -24.29
C GLU A 268 -6.96 7.32 -23.32
N VAL A 269 -8.18 7.52 -22.79
CA VAL A 269 -8.83 6.51 -21.93
C VAL A 269 -9.44 5.43 -22.82
N PRO A 270 -8.96 4.16 -22.74
CA PRO A 270 -9.48 3.07 -23.55
C PRO A 270 -10.99 2.90 -23.38
N ALA A 271 -11.69 2.53 -24.45
CA ALA A 271 -13.15 2.36 -24.44
C ALA A 271 -13.62 1.40 -23.34
N GLU A 272 -12.90 0.30 -23.14
CA GLU A 272 -13.18 -0.69 -22.09
C GLU A 272 -13.13 -0.07 -20.69
N ARG A 273 -12.15 0.80 -20.41
CA ARG A 273 -12.04 1.49 -19.11
C ARG A 273 -13.19 2.46 -18.88
N ARG A 274 -13.70 3.10 -19.94
CA ARG A 274 -14.90 3.95 -19.85
C ARG A 274 -16.15 3.14 -19.51
N ALA A 275 -16.33 1.98 -20.15
CA ALA A 275 -17.44 1.07 -19.84
C ALA A 275 -17.36 0.55 -18.40
N GLN A 276 -16.16 0.15 -17.95
CA GLN A 276 -15.93 -0.30 -16.58
C GLN A 276 -16.18 0.81 -15.55
N ALA A 277 -15.77 2.05 -15.84
CA ALA A 277 -16.07 3.19 -14.97
C ALA A 277 -17.58 3.46 -14.86
N GLN A 278 -18.34 3.30 -15.95
CA GLN A 278 -19.81 3.40 -15.91
C GLN A 278 -20.43 2.28 -15.05
N ALA A 279 -19.94 1.04 -15.19
CA ALA A 279 -20.40 -0.09 -14.38
C ALA A 279 -20.08 0.12 -12.89
N ALA A 280 -18.88 0.63 -12.57
CA ALA A 280 -18.49 0.99 -11.20
C ALA A 280 -19.42 2.08 -10.64
N ALA A 281 -19.69 3.15 -11.39
CA ALA A 281 -20.62 4.21 -10.97
C ALA A 281 -22.04 3.67 -10.71
N GLN A 282 -22.53 2.76 -11.55
CA GLN A 282 -23.83 2.10 -11.33
C GLN A 282 -23.86 1.25 -10.05
N ALA A 283 -22.78 0.53 -9.74
CA ALA A 283 -22.67 -0.26 -8.52
C ALA A 283 -22.62 0.62 -7.26
N LEU A 284 -22.01 1.81 -7.35
CA LEU A 284 -21.89 2.75 -6.23
C LEU A 284 -23.16 3.60 -6.04
N GLY A 285 -23.96 3.80 -7.10
CA GLY A 285 -25.20 4.55 -7.02
C GLY A 285 -24.96 5.99 -6.53
N ALA A 286 -25.69 6.40 -5.49
CA ALA A 286 -25.60 7.74 -4.91
C ALA A 286 -24.56 7.86 -3.77
N ALA A 287 -23.79 6.80 -3.50
CA ALA A 287 -22.72 6.85 -2.49
C ALA A 287 -21.50 7.67 -2.96
N VAL A 288 -21.44 8.02 -4.25
CA VAL A 288 -20.43 8.86 -4.90
C VAL A 288 -21.10 9.96 -5.71
#